data_AF-A0A1G1LRD0-F1
#
_entry.id   AF-A0A1G1LRD0-F1
#
_cell.length_a   1.000
_cell.length_b   1.000
_cell.length_c   1.000
_cell.angle_alpha   90.00
_cell.angle_beta   90.00
_cell.angle_gamma   90.00
#
_symmetry.space_group_name_H-M   'P 1'
#
loop_
_entity.id
_entity.type
_entity.pdbx_description
1 polymer ?
#
loop_
_entity_poly.entity_id
_entity_poly.type
_entity_poly.pdbx_seq_one_letter_code
_entity_poly.pdbx_strand_id
1 'polypeptide(L)'
;MLQILTVVLLMGMLAQKSSVPIMNTFKNKIVYTMDSSADVEPLKEDCKKRGGEFNLCGSTCDESEDETIACAAVCAFTCDLE
;
A
#
# COMPACT_ATOMS: atom_id res chain seq x y z
N MET A 1 33.10 -32.12 -16.85
CA MET A 1 32.10 -32.15 -15.74
C MET A 1 32.38 -31.06 -14.70
N LEU A 2 32.67 -29.80 -15.10
CA LEU A 2 32.93 -28.71 -14.13
C LEU A 2 32.59 -27.31 -14.66
N GLN A 3 31.61 -27.20 -15.57
CA GLN A 3 31.17 -25.90 -16.12
C GLN A 3 29.67 -25.64 -15.98
N ILE A 4 28.89 -26.61 -15.47
CA ILE A 4 27.43 -26.47 -15.32
C ILE A 4 27.08 -25.88 -13.95
N LEU A 5 28.00 -25.94 -12.97
CA LEU A 5 27.73 -25.55 -11.57
C LEU A 5 27.63 -24.02 -11.35
N THR A 6 28.17 -23.19 -12.24
CA THR A 6 28.15 -21.72 -12.09
C THR A 6 26.86 -21.05 -12.56
N VAL A 7 26.07 -21.69 -13.43
CA VAL A 7 24.85 -21.07 -13.98
C VAL A 7 23.68 -21.12 -12.98
N VAL A 8 23.66 -22.10 -12.09
CA VAL A 8 22.54 -22.31 -11.16
C VAL A 8 22.48 -21.27 -10.03
N LEU A 9 23.59 -20.57 -9.73
CA LEU A 9 23.63 -19.56 -8.66
C LEU A 9 23.11 -18.17 -9.07
N LEU A 10 22.90 -17.90 -10.38
CA LEU A 10 22.45 -16.60 -10.89
C LEU A 10 20.93 -16.49 -11.05
N MET A 11 20.17 -17.54 -10.77
CA MET A 11 18.69 -17.49 -10.70
C MET A 11 18.19 -17.01 -9.33
N GLY A 12 19.02 -16.22 -8.62
CA GLY A 12 18.66 -15.62 -7.34
C GLY A 12 17.73 -14.42 -7.54
N MET A 13 16.45 -14.64 -7.21
CA MET A 13 15.51 -13.60 -6.77
C MET A 13 15.05 -12.61 -7.85
N LEU A 14 14.15 -13.08 -8.73
CA LEU A 14 13.14 -12.17 -9.25
C LEU A 14 12.31 -11.71 -8.04
N ALA A 15 12.64 -10.54 -7.49
CA ALA A 15 11.80 -9.84 -6.54
C ALA A 15 10.42 -9.69 -7.19
N GLN A 16 9.49 -10.53 -6.78
CA GLN A 16 8.11 -10.47 -7.22
C GLN A 16 7.64 -9.08 -6.80
N LYS A 17 7.46 -8.18 -7.77
CA LYS A 17 6.92 -6.83 -7.54
C LYS A 17 5.48 -7.01 -7.09
N SER A 18 5.31 -7.35 -5.82
CA SER A 18 4.02 -7.39 -5.15
C SER A 18 3.51 -5.96 -5.15
N SER A 19 2.61 -5.64 -6.08
CA SER A 19 1.87 -4.39 -5.99
C SER A 19 0.93 -4.52 -4.80
N VAL A 20 1.15 -3.70 -3.78
CA VAL A 20 0.20 -3.55 -2.68
C VAL A 20 -1.18 -3.24 -3.26
N PRO A 21 -2.23 -3.99 -2.90
CA PRO A 21 -3.58 -3.69 -3.33
C PRO A 21 -4.01 -2.29 -2.86
N ILE A 22 -4.57 -1.51 -3.78
CA ILE A 22 -5.11 -0.18 -3.49
C ILE A 22 -6.62 -0.24 -3.70
N MET A 23 -7.38 0.14 -2.68
CA MET A 23 -8.83 0.25 -2.76
C MET A 23 -9.24 1.54 -3.48
N ASN A 24 -8.73 2.69 -3.01
CA ASN A 24 -9.00 4.01 -3.60
C ASN A 24 -7.75 4.89 -3.60
N THR A 25 -7.72 5.88 -4.49
CA THR A 25 -6.69 6.93 -4.54
C THR A 25 -7.37 8.28 -4.71
N PHE A 26 -7.01 9.22 -3.84
CA PHE A 26 -7.42 10.61 -3.84
C PHE A 26 -6.19 11.50 -4.03
N LYS A 27 -6.41 12.81 -4.16
CA LYS A 27 -5.33 13.77 -4.41
C LYS A 27 -4.24 13.73 -3.32
N ASN A 28 -4.65 13.64 -2.06
CA ASN A 28 -3.80 13.71 -0.87
C ASN A 28 -3.83 12.42 -0.02
N LYS A 29 -4.39 11.33 -0.55
CA LYS A 29 -4.58 10.10 0.25
C LYS A 29 -4.71 8.86 -0.62
N ILE A 30 -4.19 7.74 -0.15
CA ILE A 30 -4.45 6.41 -0.70
C ILE A 30 -5.15 5.58 0.36
N VAL A 31 -6.18 4.84 -0.02
CA VAL A 31 -6.87 3.90 0.87
C VAL A 31 -6.48 2.49 0.45
N TYR A 32 -5.83 1.75 1.35
CA TYR A 32 -5.40 0.38 1.08
C TYR A 32 -6.54 -0.62 1.29
N THR A 33 -7.14 -0.62 2.49
CA THR A 33 -8.18 -1.59 2.87
C THR A 33 -8.90 -1.15 4.16
N MET A 34 -10.14 -1.63 4.34
CA MET A 34 -10.88 -1.57 5.61
C MET A 34 -10.73 -2.86 6.45
N ASP A 35 -10.03 -3.86 5.92
CA ASP A 35 -9.80 -5.13 6.61
C ASP A 35 -8.75 -4.97 7.71
N SER A 36 -9.21 -4.90 8.95
CA SER A 36 -8.34 -4.82 10.14
C SER A 36 -7.40 -6.02 10.33
N SER A 37 -7.61 -7.13 9.61
CA SER A 37 -6.75 -8.32 9.65
C SER A 37 -5.66 -8.34 8.57
N ALA A 38 -5.63 -7.34 7.67
CA ALA A 38 -4.63 -7.25 6.63
C ALA A 38 -3.21 -7.09 7.19
N ASP A 39 -2.23 -7.69 6.51
CA ASP A 39 -0.82 -7.47 6.81
C ASP A 39 -0.43 -6.02 6.49
N VAL A 40 -0.05 -5.27 7.52
CA VAL A 40 0.22 -3.84 7.43
C VAL A 40 1.63 -3.52 6.96
N GLU A 41 2.59 -4.43 7.09
CA GLU A 41 4.00 -4.12 6.79
C GLU A 41 4.23 -3.78 5.30
N PRO A 42 3.65 -4.51 4.32
CA PRO A 42 3.73 -4.11 2.92
C PRO A 42 3.08 -2.75 2.65
N LEU A 43 1.98 -2.42 3.35
CA LEU A 43 1.25 -1.16 3.19
C LEU A 43 2.08 0.02 3.70
N LYS A 44 2.72 -0.13 4.87
CA LYS A 44 3.65 0.85 5.44
C LYS A 44 4.84 1.09 4.51
N GLU A 45 5.41 0.03 3.95
CA GLU A 45 6.55 0.15 3.04
C GLU A 45 6.16 0.86 1.74
N ASP A 46 5.01 0.52 1.15
CA ASP A 46 4.48 1.23 -0.02
C ASP A 46 4.19 2.70 0.29
N CYS A 47 3.56 3.00 1.44
CA CYS A 47 3.28 4.38 1.83
C CYS A 47 4.55 5.21 2.00
N LYS A 48 5.56 4.66 2.68
CA LYS A 48 6.88 5.28 2.84
C LYS A 48 7.55 5.53 1.48
N LYS A 49 7.47 4.59 0.54
CA LYS A 49 8.02 4.77 -0.82
C LYS A 49 7.35 5.90 -1.59
N ARG A 50 6.09 6.21 -1.27
CA ARG A 50 5.32 7.32 -1.85
C ARG A 50 5.57 8.65 -1.13
N GLY A 51 6.32 8.65 -0.04
CA GLY A 51 6.58 9.85 0.76
C GLY A 51 5.42 10.27 1.64
N GLY A 52 4.46 9.37 1.92
CA GLY A 52 3.33 9.66 2.79
C GLY A 52 3.49 9.18 4.23
N GLU A 53 2.50 9.51 5.05
CA GLU A 53 2.34 9.05 6.42
C GLU A 53 1.31 7.93 6.50
N PHE A 54 1.69 6.79 7.09
CA PHE A 54 0.80 5.64 7.20
C PHE A 54 -0.16 5.80 8.38
N ASN A 55 -1.46 5.66 8.14
CA ASN A 55 -2.50 5.85 9.12
C ASN A 55 -3.32 4.56 9.32
N LEU A 56 -3.46 4.13 10.58
CA LEU A 56 -4.13 2.89 10.97
C LEU A 56 -5.67 2.97 10.96
N CYS A 57 -6.22 4.19 11.00
CA CYS A 57 -7.65 4.44 10.99
C CYS A 57 -7.93 5.75 10.23
N GLY A 58 -7.49 5.80 8.98
CA GLY A 58 -7.81 6.88 8.07
C GLY A 58 -9.22 6.75 7.49
N SER A 59 -9.71 7.85 6.93
CA SER A 59 -11.01 7.89 6.25
C SER A 59 -10.94 7.21 4.88
N THR A 60 -12.03 6.53 4.50
CA THR A 60 -12.20 5.99 3.14
C THR A 60 -12.65 7.03 2.12
N CYS A 61 -13.04 8.22 2.58
CA CYS A 61 -13.63 9.24 1.72
C CYS A 61 -12.60 10.28 1.27
N ASP A 62 -12.91 10.91 0.15
CA ASP A 62 -12.21 12.11 -0.28
C ASP A 62 -12.56 13.24 0.69
N GLU A 63 -11.52 13.89 1.23
CA GLU A 63 -11.67 15.07 2.09
C GLU A 63 -11.55 16.36 1.28
N SER A 64 -11.28 16.26 -0.02
CA SER A 64 -11.19 17.40 -0.94
C SER A 64 -12.50 17.71 -1.68
N GLU A 65 -13.48 16.80 -1.63
CA GLU A 65 -14.85 17.07 -2.09
C GLU A 65 -15.68 17.61 -0.91
N ASP A 66 -16.57 18.57 -1.19
CA ASP A 66 -17.44 19.23 -0.20
C ASP A 66 -17.92 18.26 0.89
N GLU A 67 -17.72 18.63 2.16
CA GLU A 67 -18.06 17.87 3.39
C GLU A 67 -19.55 17.46 3.53
N THR A 68 -20.34 17.63 2.46
CA THR A 68 -21.78 17.36 2.35
C THR A 68 -22.11 15.91 1.97
N ILE A 69 -21.13 15.11 1.52
CA ILE A 69 -21.34 13.68 1.28
C ILE A 69 -21.24 12.93 2.61
N ALA A 70 -22.31 12.21 2.96
CA ALA A 70 -22.31 11.34 4.13
C ALA A 70 -21.23 10.25 3.99
N CYS A 71 -20.13 10.42 4.71
CA CYS A 71 -19.05 9.43 4.79
C CYS A 71 -19.29 8.48 5.96
N ALA A 72 -19.28 7.16 5.70
CA ALA A 72 -19.33 6.18 6.77
C ALA A 72 -18.02 6.24 7.59
N ALA A 73 -18.14 6.46 8.90
CA ALA A 73 -17.01 6.47 9.81
C ALA A 73 -16.50 5.03 10.07
N VAL A 74 -15.73 4.51 9.13
CA VAL A 74 -15.07 3.19 9.21
C VAL A 74 -13.57 3.40 9.11
N CYS A 75 -12.80 2.77 10.00
CA CYS A 75 -11.34 2.79 9.93
C CYS A 75 -10.84 2.07 8.68
N ALA A 76 -9.97 2.72 7.93
CA ALA A 76 -9.18 2.10 6.88
C ALA A 76 -7.68 2.33 7.10
N PHE A 77 -6.87 1.42 6.59
CA PHE A 77 -5.44 1.67 6.44
C PHE A 77 -5.24 2.62 5.26
N THR A 78 -4.68 3.80 5.54
CA THR A 78 -4.44 4.84 4.52
C THR A 78 -2.97 5.27 4.47
N CYS A 79 -2.60 5.88 3.36
CA CYS A 79 -1.38 6.65 3.22
C CYS A 79 -1.74 8.09 2.93
N ASP A 80 -1.46 8.99 3.86
CA ASP A 80 -1.76 10.41 3.75
C ASP A 80 -0.55 11.10 3.06
N LEU A 81 -0.81 11.80 1.97
CA LEU A 81 0.22 12.40 1.10
C LEU A 81 0.24 13.93 1.30
N GLU A 82 1.44 14.51 1.41
CA GLU A 82 1.65 15.98 1.47
C GLU A 82 1.36 16.69 0.14
#